data_AF-A0A4P9ZKF5-F1
#
_entry.id   AF-A0A4P9ZKF5-F1
#
_cell.length_a   1.000
_cell.length_b   1.000
_cell.length_c   1.000
_cell.angle_alpha   90.00
_cell.angle_beta   90.00
_cell.angle_gamma   90.00
#
_symmetry.space_group_name_H-M   'P 1'
#
loop_
_entity.id
_entity.type
_entity.pdbx_description
1 polymer ?
#
loop_
_entity_poly.entity_id
_entity_poly.type
_entity_poly.pdbx_seq_one_letter_code
_entity_poly.pdbx_strand_id
1 'polypeptide(L)'
;MSTQQHLSSPPQAIQHGLPSGALDTLLKNVKPFTGKPPGPTWESWTTSLTATIEDYYPQMSTGARFRLKIALLQDDIRDLIIKSGKDTTEHFEPFMTTTYLTSLWADYYDTALHSGTLFKGKNIHVACSIASDAAWQLGGTSHWCTQVTKALLAEFHMDLEQAPHELWNFMEYTAGEMDEHFKSITQAVLASQARQAALRTAPGQGPLGQESRGQPASGTRDTGPTTIESIVAAVLATMKEETPNPSNRGKARRRKDRQAKIMADLQAEVKHLHQQVNDKPGKA
;
A
#
# COMPACT_ATOMS: atom_id res chain seq x y z
N MET A 1 55.05 13.51 38.74
CA MET A 1 53.62 13.13 38.93
C MET A 1 52.80 14.34 38.47
N SER A 2 51.95 14.32 37.46
CA SER A 2 51.50 13.26 36.57
C SER A 2 51.14 13.88 35.22
N THR A 3 51.50 13.17 34.15
CA THR A 3 51.18 13.42 32.74
C THR A 3 49.69 13.25 32.49
N GLN A 4 49.00 14.27 31.96
CA GLN A 4 47.67 14.10 31.36
C GLN A 4 47.84 13.75 29.89
N GLN A 5 47.40 12.53 29.59
CA GLN A 5 47.45 11.89 28.29
C GLN A 5 46.53 12.60 27.30
N HIS A 6 47.13 13.01 26.19
CA HIS A 6 46.48 13.35 24.95
C HIS A 6 45.74 12.10 24.45
N LEU A 7 44.42 12.03 24.66
CA LEU A 7 43.55 11.02 24.05
C LEU A 7 43.42 11.35 22.57
N SER A 8 44.34 10.81 21.78
CA SER A 8 44.24 10.77 20.32
C SER A 8 43.00 9.95 19.95
N SER A 9 41.93 10.62 19.53
CA SER A 9 40.85 9.99 18.79
C SER A 9 41.44 9.28 17.56
N PRO A 10 41.14 7.99 17.31
CA PRO A 10 41.63 7.34 16.10
C PRO A 10 41.05 8.08 14.89
N PRO A 11 41.82 8.23 13.79
CA PRO A 11 41.30 8.84 12.59
C PRO A 11 40.09 8.02 12.12
N GLN A 12 38.94 8.67 11.98
CA GLN A 12 37.77 8.07 11.35
C GLN A 12 38.18 7.69 9.93
N ALA A 13 38.51 6.41 9.74
CA ALA A 13 38.83 5.88 8.43
C ALA A 13 37.58 6.04 7.56
N ILE A 14 37.67 6.92 6.57
CA ILE A 14 36.68 7.05 5.51
C ILE A 14 36.57 5.66 4.86
N GLN A 15 35.45 4.97 5.08
CA GLN A 15 35.23 3.68 4.46
C GLN A 15 35.04 3.91 2.95
N HIS A 16 36.09 3.62 2.18
CA HIS A 16 36.09 3.73 0.72
C HIS A 16 35.29 2.59 0.03
N GLY A 17 34.87 1.57 0.77
CA GLY A 17 34.02 0.48 0.31
C GLY A 17 32.57 0.62 0.80
N LEU A 18 31.64 -0.12 0.17
CA LEU A 18 30.30 -0.30 0.74
C LEU A 18 30.43 -0.95 2.13
N PRO A 19 29.76 -0.43 3.18
CA PRO A 19 29.64 -1.12 4.45
C PRO A 19 29.02 -2.51 4.24
N SER A 20 29.57 -3.53 4.89
CA SER A 20 29.06 -4.91 4.77
C SER A 20 27.58 -4.97 5.14
N GLY A 21 26.75 -5.57 4.28
CA GLY A 21 25.30 -5.67 4.50
C GLY A 21 24.51 -4.37 4.27
N ALA A 22 25.14 -3.31 3.73
CA ALA A 22 24.44 -2.06 3.41
C ALA A 22 23.35 -2.25 2.35
N LEU A 23 23.62 -3.06 1.31
CA LEU A 23 22.64 -3.35 0.28
C LEU A 23 21.43 -4.11 0.85
N ASP A 24 21.66 -5.12 1.70
CA ASP A 24 20.57 -5.89 2.31
C ASP A 24 19.74 -5.05 3.29
N THR A 25 20.40 -4.17 4.05
CA THR A 25 19.72 -3.23 4.96
C THR A 25 18.88 -2.23 4.16
N LEU A 26 19.43 -1.69 3.07
CA LEU A 26 18.70 -0.74 2.23
C LEU A 26 17.56 -1.42 1.46
N LEU A 27 17.73 -2.62 0.91
CA LEU A 27 16.66 -3.37 0.24
C LEU A 27 15.47 -3.70 1.15
N LYS A 28 15.69 -3.79 2.47
CA LYS A 28 14.61 -3.96 3.46
C LYS A 28 13.82 -2.69 3.71
N ASN A 29 14.44 -1.52 3.53
CA ASN A 29 13.86 -0.22 3.89
C ASN A 29 13.42 0.60 2.67
N VAL A 30 14.10 0.45 1.54
CA VAL A 30 13.86 1.16 0.28
C VAL A 30 13.67 0.13 -0.82
N LYS A 31 12.49 0.14 -1.44
CA LYS A 31 12.21 -0.74 -2.58
C LYS A 31 13.03 -0.32 -3.80
N PRO A 32 13.40 -1.28 -4.67
CA PRO A 32 14.07 -0.95 -5.92
C PRO A 32 13.27 0.03 -6.77
N PHE A 33 13.96 0.94 -7.46
CA PHE A 33 13.31 1.83 -8.43
C PHE A 33 12.93 1.05 -9.68
N THR A 34 11.64 1.08 -10.03
CA THR A 34 11.07 0.35 -11.17
C THR A 34 10.87 1.23 -12.40
N GLY A 35 10.99 2.56 -12.26
CA GLY A 35 10.83 3.51 -13.36
C GLY A 35 9.44 3.54 -14.00
N LYS A 36 8.44 2.90 -13.38
CA LYS A 36 7.08 2.77 -13.91
C LYS A 36 6.05 2.91 -12.79
N PRO A 37 4.92 3.59 -13.04
CA PRO A 37 3.79 3.56 -12.13
C PRO A 37 3.05 2.20 -12.19
N PRO A 38 2.43 1.75 -11.09
CA PRO A 38 2.43 2.36 -9.76
C PRO A 38 3.79 2.15 -9.06
N GLY A 39 4.41 3.23 -8.59
CA GLY A 39 5.74 3.24 -7.98
C GLY A 39 6.16 4.68 -7.63
N PRO A 40 7.26 4.88 -6.89
CA PRO A 40 7.74 6.23 -6.57
C PRO A 40 8.28 6.92 -7.83
N THR A 41 8.13 8.25 -7.91
CA THR A 41 8.84 9.06 -8.90
C THR A 41 10.34 9.01 -8.65
N TRP A 42 11.14 9.39 -9.66
CA TRP A 42 12.59 9.51 -9.49
C TRP A 42 12.98 10.40 -8.30
N GLU A 43 12.38 11.58 -8.19
CA GLU A 43 12.66 12.53 -7.12
C GLU A 43 12.27 11.99 -5.73
N SER A 44 11.09 11.38 -5.61
CA SER A 44 10.64 10.78 -4.36
C SER A 44 11.53 9.62 -3.93
N TRP A 45 11.88 8.74 -4.86
CA TRP A 45 12.75 7.60 -4.60
C TRP A 45 14.16 8.03 -4.18
N THR A 46 14.73 9.00 -4.88
CA THR A 46 16.07 9.53 -4.56
C THR A 46 16.11 10.24 -3.21
N THR A 47 15.08 11.00 -2.88
CA THR A 47 14.92 11.64 -1.56
C THR A 47 14.85 10.58 -0.46
N SER A 48 14.00 9.57 -0.62
CA SER A 48 13.85 8.48 0.35
C SER A 48 15.16 7.68 0.52
N LEU A 49 15.83 7.36 -0.58
CA LEU A 49 17.13 6.68 -0.55
C LEU A 49 18.19 7.51 0.19
N THR A 50 18.26 8.80 -0.10
CA THR A 50 19.25 9.70 0.51
C THR A 50 19.03 9.81 2.02
N ALA A 51 17.79 10.04 2.45
CA ALA A 51 17.42 10.08 3.87
C ALA A 51 17.79 8.76 4.58
N THR A 52 17.46 7.62 3.97
CA THR A 52 17.79 6.30 4.53
C THR A 52 19.31 6.08 4.64
N ILE A 53 20.08 6.49 3.63
CA ILE A 53 21.54 6.40 3.68
C ILE A 53 22.10 7.28 4.80
N GLU A 54 21.56 8.48 4.99
CA GLU A 54 22.01 9.40 6.03
C GLU A 54 21.69 8.87 7.44
N ASP A 55 20.55 8.22 7.62
CA ASP A 55 20.14 7.61 8.89
C ASP A 55 21.02 6.41 9.27
N TYR A 56 21.25 5.48 8.34
CA TYR A 56 21.96 4.24 8.65
C TYR A 56 23.47 4.31 8.43
N TYR A 57 23.92 5.17 7.52
CA TYR A 57 25.31 5.22 7.05
C TYR A 57 25.79 6.68 6.80
N PRO A 58 25.76 7.56 7.82
CA PRO A 58 26.07 8.98 7.66
C PRO A 58 27.49 9.23 7.10
N GLN A 59 28.44 8.35 7.40
CA GLN A 59 29.84 8.45 6.98
C GLN A 59 30.13 7.84 5.59
N MET A 60 29.11 7.45 4.84
CA MET A 60 29.29 6.80 3.54
C MET A 60 29.83 7.77 2.48
N SER A 61 30.92 7.39 1.83
CA SER A 61 31.53 8.17 0.74
C SER A 61 30.62 8.32 -0.48
N THR A 62 30.74 9.42 -1.21
CA THR A 62 29.93 9.72 -2.41
C THR A 62 30.00 8.61 -3.46
N GLY A 63 31.19 8.03 -3.67
CA GLY A 63 31.36 6.92 -4.61
C GLY A 63 30.64 5.63 -4.18
N ALA A 64 30.57 5.35 -2.88
CA ALA A 64 29.80 4.21 -2.36
C ALA A 64 28.29 4.46 -2.46
N ARG A 65 27.83 5.69 -2.15
CA ARG A 65 26.43 6.11 -2.33
C ARG A 65 25.98 5.94 -3.78
N PHE A 66 26.82 6.33 -4.74
CA PHE A 66 26.54 6.18 -6.17
C PHE A 66 26.39 4.72 -6.60
N ARG A 67 27.33 3.85 -6.20
CA ARG A 67 27.23 2.40 -6.50
C ARG A 67 25.98 1.76 -5.90
N LEU A 68 25.59 2.16 -4.69
CA LEU A 68 24.35 1.71 -4.06
C LEU A 68 23.12 2.20 -4.82
N LYS A 69 23.13 3.46 -5.25
CA LYS A 69 22.05 4.03 -6.05
C LYS A 69 21.82 3.22 -7.32
N ILE A 70 22.89 2.90 -8.07
CA ILE A 70 22.81 2.02 -9.24
C ILE A 70 22.33 0.62 -8.83
N ALA A 71 22.88 0.03 -7.77
CA ALA A 71 22.53 -1.32 -7.33
C ALA A 71 21.05 -1.48 -6.94
N LEU A 72 20.39 -0.42 -6.48
CA LEU A 72 18.98 -0.41 -6.09
C LEU A 72 18.02 -0.08 -7.25
N LEU A 73 18.51 0.04 -8.48
CA LEU A 73 17.65 0.11 -9.66
C LEU A 73 17.25 -1.31 -10.11
N GLN A 74 16.07 -1.44 -10.74
CA GLN A 74 15.71 -2.69 -11.42
C GLN A 74 16.69 -3.03 -12.55
N ASP A 75 16.80 -4.34 -12.83
CA ASP A 75 17.75 -4.90 -13.80
C ASP A 75 17.65 -4.26 -15.18
N ASP A 76 16.43 -4.02 -15.67
CA ASP A 76 16.19 -3.39 -16.98
C ASP A 76 16.70 -1.95 -17.05
N ILE A 77 16.57 -1.19 -15.96
CA ILE A 77 17.09 0.17 -15.83
C ILE A 77 18.62 0.15 -15.77
N ARG A 78 19.21 -0.76 -14.96
CA ARG A 78 20.68 -0.90 -14.88
C ARG A 78 21.27 -1.23 -16.24
N ASP A 79 20.67 -2.18 -16.95
CA ASP A 79 21.08 -2.54 -18.31
C ASP A 79 20.99 -1.36 -19.28
N LEU A 80 19.94 -0.55 -19.18
CA LEU A 80 19.76 0.64 -20.00
C LEU A 80 20.88 1.68 -19.74
N ILE A 81 21.21 1.93 -18.48
CA ILE A 81 22.27 2.86 -18.09
C ILE A 81 23.64 2.40 -18.61
N ILE A 82 23.95 1.11 -18.44
CA ILE A 82 25.21 0.53 -18.90
C ILE A 82 25.30 0.60 -20.44
N LYS A 83 24.23 0.23 -21.16
CA LYS A 83 24.19 0.27 -22.63
C LYS A 83 24.30 1.70 -23.18
N SER A 84 23.79 2.69 -22.45
CA SER A 84 23.84 4.10 -22.85
C SER A 84 25.14 4.81 -22.43
N GLY A 85 26.04 4.14 -21.70
CA GLY A 85 27.29 4.72 -21.19
C GLY A 85 27.05 5.87 -20.20
N LYS A 86 25.98 5.77 -19.40
CA LYS A 86 25.56 6.80 -18.43
C LYS A 86 25.80 6.36 -16.98
N ASP A 87 26.74 5.43 -16.77
CA ASP A 87 27.10 4.83 -15.48
C ASP A 87 28.13 5.66 -14.69
N THR A 88 28.32 6.93 -15.05
CA THR A 88 29.16 7.89 -14.32
C THR A 88 28.33 8.90 -13.54
N THR A 89 28.84 9.37 -12.41
CA THR A 89 28.14 10.32 -11.53
C THR A 89 27.68 11.58 -12.26
N GLU A 90 28.48 12.07 -13.22
CA GLU A 90 28.21 13.29 -13.98
C GLU A 90 27.05 13.16 -14.98
N HIS A 91 26.83 11.96 -15.52
CA HIS A 91 25.85 11.74 -16.59
C HIS A 91 24.61 10.97 -16.13
N PHE A 92 24.71 10.29 -14.99
CA PHE A 92 23.65 9.47 -14.45
C PHE A 92 22.42 10.28 -14.04
N GLU A 93 22.57 11.30 -13.18
CA GLU A 93 21.40 12.08 -12.70
C GLU A 93 20.65 12.77 -13.85
N PRO A 94 21.32 13.49 -14.78
CA PRO A 94 20.62 14.10 -15.90
C PRO A 94 19.91 13.07 -16.79
N PHE A 95 20.52 11.91 -17.01
CA PHE A 95 19.91 10.82 -17.77
C PHE A 95 18.65 10.28 -17.10
N MET A 96 18.69 10.05 -15.79
CA MET A 96 17.54 9.54 -15.05
C MET A 96 16.39 10.56 -15.00
N THR A 97 16.68 11.83 -14.75
CA THR A 97 15.67 12.90 -14.72
C THR A 97 15.01 13.11 -16.09
N THR A 98 15.76 12.98 -17.18
CA THR A 98 15.20 13.12 -18.54
C THR A 98 14.45 11.87 -19.01
N THR A 99 14.82 10.69 -18.52
CA THR A 99 14.18 9.41 -18.90
C THR A 99 12.91 9.16 -18.10
N TYR A 100 12.90 9.50 -16.81
CA TYR A 100 11.80 9.22 -15.88
C TYR A 100 11.12 10.52 -15.44
N LEU A 101 10.48 11.19 -16.41
CA LEU A 101 9.77 12.44 -16.20
C LEU A 101 8.56 12.25 -15.28
N THR A 102 8.32 13.23 -14.42
CA THR A 102 7.15 13.32 -13.54
C THR A 102 5.83 13.25 -14.33
N SER A 103 5.81 13.72 -15.58
CA SER A 103 4.64 13.65 -16.47
C SER A 103 4.17 12.21 -16.72
N LEU A 104 5.05 11.20 -16.70
CA LEU A 104 4.66 9.80 -16.87
C LEU A 104 3.73 9.32 -15.74
N TRP A 105 3.93 9.84 -14.52
CA TRP A 105 3.05 9.55 -13.39
C TRP A 105 1.72 10.30 -13.51
N ALA A 106 1.77 11.55 -13.94
CA ALA A 106 0.56 12.33 -14.21
C ALA A 106 -0.33 11.62 -15.24
N ASP A 107 0.23 11.20 -16.38
CA ASP A 107 -0.50 10.49 -17.44
C ASP A 107 -1.11 9.16 -16.95
N TYR A 108 -0.35 8.41 -16.14
CA TYR A 108 -0.85 7.18 -15.53
C TYR A 108 -2.02 7.45 -14.58
N TYR A 109 -1.88 8.42 -13.68
CA TYR A 109 -2.92 8.74 -12.71
C TYR A 109 -4.16 9.30 -13.39
N ASP A 110 -3.99 10.14 -14.40
CA ASP A 110 -5.09 10.68 -15.21
C ASP A 110 -5.86 9.54 -15.89
N THR A 111 -5.15 8.62 -16.55
CA THR A 111 -5.74 7.46 -17.22
C THR A 111 -6.44 6.54 -16.22
N ALA A 112 -5.80 6.22 -15.09
CA ALA A 112 -6.35 5.34 -14.06
C ALA A 112 -7.57 5.94 -13.36
N LEU A 113 -7.60 7.27 -13.19
CA LEU A 113 -8.71 8.01 -12.62
C LEU A 113 -9.92 7.98 -13.56
N HIS A 114 -9.72 8.33 -14.84
CA HIS A 114 -10.79 8.37 -15.84
C HIS A 114 -11.33 6.98 -16.21
N SER A 115 -10.51 5.93 -16.13
CA SER A 115 -10.94 4.54 -16.33
C SER A 115 -11.57 3.90 -15.09
N GLY A 116 -11.59 4.59 -13.95
CA GLY A 116 -12.15 4.06 -12.70
C GLY A 116 -11.36 2.89 -12.11
N THR A 117 -10.08 2.74 -12.44
CA THR A 117 -9.24 1.64 -11.94
C THR A 117 -8.32 2.06 -10.79
N LEU A 118 -8.20 3.35 -10.51
CA LEU A 118 -7.22 3.91 -9.58
C LEU A 118 -7.27 3.27 -8.18
N PHE A 119 -8.46 3.09 -7.63
CA PHE A 119 -8.66 2.57 -6.27
C PHE A 119 -9.18 1.14 -6.20
N LYS A 120 -9.38 0.52 -7.37
CA LYS A 120 -10.11 -0.74 -7.47
C LYS A 120 -9.45 -1.86 -6.65
N GLY A 121 -10.21 -2.42 -5.72
CA GLY A 121 -9.76 -3.54 -4.87
C GLY A 121 -8.66 -3.18 -3.87
N LYS A 122 -8.44 -1.89 -3.59
CA LYS A 122 -7.53 -1.42 -2.55
C LYS A 122 -8.28 -1.28 -1.22
N ASN A 123 -7.57 -1.49 -0.10
CA ASN A 123 -8.10 -1.09 1.20
C ASN A 123 -8.00 0.43 1.36
N ILE A 124 -8.77 1.00 2.28
CA ILE A 124 -8.88 2.45 2.44
C ILE A 124 -7.54 3.15 2.71
N HIS A 125 -6.65 2.56 3.51
CA HIS A 125 -5.35 3.16 3.79
C HIS A 125 -4.46 3.24 2.55
N VAL A 126 -4.42 2.16 1.77
CA VAL A 126 -3.68 2.12 0.50
C VAL A 126 -4.31 3.08 -0.51
N ALA A 127 -5.65 3.14 -0.56
CA ALA A 127 -6.37 4.03 -1.46
C ALA A 127 -6.11 5.51 -1.13
N CYS A 128 -6.13 5.90 0.15
CA CYS A 128 -5.78 7.26 0.57
C CYS A 128 -4.33 7.62 0.22
N SER A 129 -3.37 6.71 0.42
CA SER A 129 -1.98 6.94 0.02
C SER A 129 -1.85 7.16 -1.50
N ILE A 130 -2.54 6.35 -2.30
CA ILE A 130 -2.58 6.50 -3.77
C ILE A 130 -3.25 7.82 -4.15
N ALA A 131 -4.29 8.22 -3.42
CA ALA A 131 -5.02 9.46 -3.68
C ALA A 131 -4.15 10.70 -3.41
N SER A 132 -3.40 10.72 -2.30
CA SER A 132 -2.45 11.79 -2.00
C SER A 132 -1.38 11.89 -3.10
N ASP A 133 -0.80 10.77 -3.50
CA ASP A 133 0.19 10.73 -4.58
C ASP A 133 -0.40 11.22 -5.91
N ALA A 134 -1.58 10.72 -6.30
CA ALA A 134 -2.23 11.08 -7.55
C ALA A 134 -2.52 12.59 -7.63
N ALA A 135 -3.05 13.18 -6.56
CA ALA A 135 -3.35 14.61 -6.54
C ALA A 135 -2.09 15.47 -6.72
N TRP A 136 -1.00 15.12 -6.04
CA TRP A 136 0.29 15.82 -6.20
C TRP A 136 0.84 15.69 -7.62
N GLN A 137 0.85 14.48 -8.19
CA GLN A 137 1.38 14.25 -9.53
C GLN A 137 0.55 14.91 -10.64
N LEU A 138 -0.76 15.07 -10.43
CA LEU A 138 -1.65 15.79 -11.36
C LEU A 138 -1.54 17.33 -11.23
N GLY A 139 -0.71 17.83 -10.33
CA GLY A 139 -0.41 19.25 -10.17
C GLY A 139 -1.01 19.91 -8.93
N GLY A 140 -1.62 19.14 -8.02
CA GLY A 140 -2.05 19.60 -6.70
C GLY A 140 -3.14 20.69 -6.71
N THR A 141 -3.81 20.89 -7.85
CA THR A 141 -4.86 21.90 -7.98
C THR A 141 -6.15 21.43 -7.31
N SER A 142 -6.99 22.39 -6.90
CA SER A 142 -8.31 22.11 -6.32
C SER A 142 -9.16 21.20 -7.23
N HIS A 143 -9.06 21.39 -8.56
CA HIS A 143 -9.74 20.53 -9.53
C HIS A 143 -9.35 19.06 -9.39
N TRP A 144 -8.04 18.76 -9.41
CA TRP A 144 -7.56 17.38 -9.33
C TRP A 144 -7.79 16.76 -7.96
N CYS A 145 -7.59 17.53 -6.88
CA CYS A 145 -7.89 17.07 -5.52
C CYS A 145 -9.38 16.67 -5.39
N THR A 146 -10.27 17.46 -5.99
CA THR A 146 -11.71 17.16 -6.03
C THR A 146 -12.00 15.89 -6.84
N GLN A 147 -11.43 15.74 -8.03
CA GLN A 147 -11.68 14.59 -8.90
C GLN A 147 -11.18 13.28 -8.28
N VAL A 148 -9.97 13.30 -7.71
CA VAL A 148 -9.37 12.15 -7.02
C VAL A 148 -10.21 11.76 -5.81
N THR A 149 -10.66 12.73 -5.01
CA THR A 149 -11.51 12.46 -3.85
C THR A 149 -12.88 11.93 -4.24
N LYS A 150 -13.49 12.45 -5.31
CA LYS A 150 -14.74 11.91 -5.86
C LYS A 150 -14.60 10.45 -6.25
N ALA A 151 -13.52 10.10 -6.93
CA ALA A 151 -13.25 8.72 -7.31
C ALA A 151 -13.02 7.82 -6.07
N LEU A 152 -12.36 8.33 -5.02
CA LEU A 152 -12.17 7.61 -3.76
C LEU A 152 -13.51 7.35 -3.06
N LEU A 153 -14.34 8.39 -2.90
CA LEU A 153 -15.67 8.26 -2.30
C LEU A 153 -16.58 7.32 -3.09
N ALA A 154 -16.48 7.33 -4.43
CA ALA A 154 -17.24 6.44 -5.29
C ALA A 154 -16.85 4.96 -5.09
N GLU A 155 -15.55 4.65 -4.99
CA GLU A 155 -15.07 3.28 -4.73
C GLU A 155 -15.58 2.77 -3.37
N PHE A 156 -15.60 3.62 -2.35
CA PHE A 156 -16.04 3.27 -0.99
C PHE A 156 -17.50 3.63 -0.69
N HIS A 157 -18.33 3.92 -1.70
CA HIS A 157 -19.69 4.41 -1.50
C HIS A 157 -20.53 3.49 -0.60
N MET A 158 -20.44 2.17 -0.81
CA MET A 158 -21.17 1.19 0.01
C MET A 158 -20.78 1.23 1.50
N ASP A 159 -19.51 1.49 1.79
CA ASP A 159 -19.05 1.64 3.18
C ASP A 159 -19.46 3.01 3.77
N LEU A 160 -19.76 3.99 2.92
CA LEU A 160 -20.04 5.38 3.29
C LEU A 160 -21.53 5.77 3.26
N GLU A 161 -22.46 4.85 2.98
CA GLU A 161 -23.90 5.14 2.90
C GLU A 161 -24.47 5.83 4.15
N GLN A 162 -23.89 5.53 5.32
CA GLN A 162 -24.31 6.09 6.63
C GLN A 162 -23.38 7.20 7.11
N ALA A 163 -22.45 7.66 6.27
CA ALA A 163 -21.47 8.65 6.68
C ALA A 163 -22.08 10.07 6.63
N PRO A 164 -21.56 11.03 7.43
CA PRO A 164 -22.07 12.40 7.45
C PRO A 164 -22.05 13.05 6.06
N HIS A 165 -23.06 13.88 5.76
CA HIS A 165 -23.14 14.61 4.48
C HIS A 165 -21.91 15.50 4.21
N GLU A 166 -21.22 15.94 5.27
CA GLU A 166 -20.01 16.75 5.19
C GLU A 166 -18.86 16.09 4.41
N LEU A 167 -18.77 14.75 4.41
CA LEU A 167 -17.76 14.03 3.61
C LEU A 167 -17.98 14.18 2.10
N TRP A 168 -19.23 14.45 1.71
CA TRP A 168 -19.66 14.63 0.32
C TRP A 168 -19.62 16.09 -0.13
N ASN A 169 -19.24 17.01 0.77
CA ASN A 169 -19.05 18.41 0.43
C ASN A 169 -17.66 18.62 -0.18
N PHE A 170 -17.65 18.87 -1.48
CA PHE A 170 -16.44 19.22 -2.21
C PHE A 170 -16.15 20.71 -2.01
N MET A 171 -15.54 21.07 -0.88
CA MET A 171 -14.90 22.38 -0.78
C MET A 171 -13.67 22.40 -1.68
N GLU A 172 -13.32 23.57 -2.22
CA GLU A 172 -12.07 23.72 -2.96
C GLU A 172 -10.90 23.61 -1.98
N TYR A 173 -10.31 22.41 -1.86
CA TYR A 173 -9.12 22.19 -1.03
C TYR A 173 -7.89 21.93 -1.89
N THR A 174 -6.76 22.39 -1.40
CA THR A 174 -5.43 22.12 -1.98
C THR A 174 -4.91 20.76 -1.53
N ALA A 175 -3.86 20.25 -2.20
CA ALA A 175 -3.26 18.94 -1.86
C ALA A 175 -2.83 18.82 -0.39
N GLY A 176 -2.48 19.92 0.29
CA GLY A 176 -2.11 19.92 1.71
C GLY A 176 -3.30 19.80 2.69
N GLU A 177 -4.50 20.25 2.29
CA GLU A 177 -5.72 20.16 3.11
C GLU A 177 -6.48 18.86 2.89
N MET A 178 -6.19 18.19 1.78
CA MET A 178 -6.80 16.92 1.36
C MET A 178 -6.52 15.77 2.35
N ASP A 179 -5.35 15.75 2.98
CA ASP A 179 -4.98 14.67 3.91
C ASP A 179 -5.90 14.62 5.14
N GLU A 180 -6.39 15.78 5.63
CA GLU A 180 -7.36 15.82 6.72
C GLU A 180 -8.74 15.27 6.28
N HIS A 181 -9.13 15.53 5.03
CA HIS A 181 -10.35 14.96 4.46
C HIS A 181 -10.23 13.44 4.33
N PHE A 182 -9.07 12.93 3.90
CA PHE A 182 -8.79 11.50 3.83
C PHE A 182 -8.80 10.82 5.18
N LYS A 183 -8.36 11.48 6.26
CA LYS A 183 -8.52 10.95 7.63
C LYS A 183 -10.00 10.77 7.97
N SER A 184 -10.83 11.75 7.66
CA SER A 184 -12.27 11.71 7.94
C SER A 184 -12.98 10.60 7.15
N ILE A 185 -12.65 10.44 5.85
CA ILE A 185 -13.12 9.34 5.02
C ILE A 185 -12.67 7.99 5.60
N THR A 186 -11.40 7.88 5.97
CA THR A 186 -10.84 6.64 6.54
C THR A 186 -11.59 6.22 7.80
N GLN A 187 -11.84 7.15 8.72
CA GLN A 187 -12.58 6.88 9.96
C GLN A 187 -14.00 6.40 9.67
N ALA A 188 -14.70 7.02 8.71
CA ALA A 188 -16.06 6.63 8.35
C ALA A 188 -16.12 5.22 7.72
N VAL A 189 -15.20 4.91 6.80
CA VAL A 189 -15.09 3.57 6.20
C VAL A 189 -14.81 2.51 7.27
N LEU A 190 -13.85 2.75 8.16
CA LEU A 190 -13.51 1.79 9.22
C LEU A 190 -14.66 1.59 10.21
N ALA A 191 -15.38 2.65 10.57
CA ALA A 191 -16.55 2.55 11.43
C ALA A 191 -17.64 1.68 10.80
N SER A 192 -17.87 1.82 9.49
CA SER A 192 -18.83 0.99 8.75
C SER A 192 -18.40 -0.47 8.68
N GLN A 193 -17.13 -0.73 8.37
CA GLN A 193 -16.58 -2.08 8.32
C GLN A 193 -16.63 -2.76 9.70
N ALA A 194 -16.38 -2.01 10.79
CA ALA A 194 -16.53 -2.49 12.16
C ALA A 194 -17.98 -2.86 12.48
N ARG A 195 -18.96 -2.04 12.10
CA ARG A 195 -20.39 -2.37 12.24
C ARG A 195 -20.77 -3.65 11.49
N GLN A 196 -20.34 -3.78 10.23
CA GLN A 196 -20.60 -4.98 9.44
C GLN A 196 -19.92 -6.22 10.04
N ALA A 197 -18.70 -6.08 10.56
CA ALA A 197 -18.00 -7.18 11.23
C ALA A 197 -18.74 -7.61 12.51
N ALA A 198 -19.19 -6.67 13.33
CA ALA A 198 -19.96 -6.95 14.55
C ALA A 198 -21.28 -7.66 14.24
N LEU A 199 -21.98 -7.29 13.16
CA LEU A 199 -23.18 -7.99 12.71
C LEU A 199 -22.88 -9.44 12.29
N ARG A 200 -21.75 -9.70 11.62
CA ARG A 200 -21.34 -11.06 11.22
C ARG A 200 -20.92 -11.93 12.41
N THR A 201 -20.43 -11.34 13.49
CA THR A 201 -19.98 -12.05 14.69
C THR A 201 -21.02 -12.08 15.81
N ALA A 202 -22.18 -11.45 15.61
CA ALA A 202 -23.27 -11.43 16.57
C ALA A 202 -23.74 -12.88 16.86
N PRO A 203 -23.83 -13.29 18.14
CA PRO A 203 -24.34 -14.60 18.50
C PRO A 203 -25.80 -14.74 18.03
N GLY A 204 -26.06 -15.64 17.08
CA GLY A 204 -27.41 -15.95 16.59
C GLY A 204 -27.60 -15.87 15.08
N GLN A 205 -26.68 -15.28 14.31
CA GLN A 205 -26.70 -15.33 12.84
C GLN A 205 -25.69 -16.35 12.31
N GLY A 206 -26.13 -17.61 12.22
CA GLY A 206 -25.50 -18.59 11.33
C GLY A 206 -25.65 -18.18 9.87
N PRO A 207 -24.92 -18.83 8.93
CA PRO A 207 -24.98 -18.47 7.52
C PRO A 207 -26.42 -18.63 7.03
N LEU A 208 -26.95 -17.61 6.33
CA LEU A 208 -28.21 -17.69 5.59
C LEU A 208 -28.06 -18.70 4.44
N GLY A 209 -28.12 -19.98 4.79
CA GLY A 209 -28.23 -21.11 3.89
C GLY A 209 -29.64 -21.67 4.02
N GLN A 210 -30.49 -21.31 3.06
CA GLN A 210 -31.49 -22.19 2.45
C GLN A 210 -32.37 -23.05 3.38
N GLU A 211 -33.63 -22.62 3.62
CA GLU A 211 -34.78 -23.50 3.90
C GLU A 211 -36.07 -22.68 3.69
N SER A 212 -36.83 -22.93 2.62
CA SER A 212 -37.97 -23.85 2.58
C SER A 212 -39.06 -23.56 3.64
N ARG A 213 -40.12 -22.88 3.18
CA ARG A 213 -41.54 -23.25 3.36
C ARG A 213 -41.96 -23.81 4.74
N GLY A 214 -42.71 -23.01 5.51
CA GLY A 214 -43.77 -23.55 6.38
C GLY A 214 -43.87 -23.04 7.82
N GLN A 215 -44.87 -22.18 8.03
CA GLN A 215 -45.70 -21.98 9.24
C GLN A 215 -45.22 -21.11 10.43
N PRO A 216 -46.20 -20.40 11.08
CA PRO A 216 -45.95 -19.36 12.06
C PRO A 216 -46.14 -19.87 13.51
N ALA A 217 -45.45 -19.24 14.46
CA ALA A 217 -45.85 -19.27 15.86
C ALA A 217 -45.55 -17.93 16.54
N SER A 218 -46.63 -17.33 17.02
CA SER A 218 -46.75 -16.13 17.84
C SER A 218 -45.95 -16.20 19.16
N GLY A 219 -45.42 -15.05 19.61
CA GLY A 219 -44.85 -14.86 20.95
C GLY A 219 -44.35 -13.43 21.20
N THR A 220 -45.26 -12.52 21.56
CA THR A 220 -45.10 -11.13 22.06
C THR A 220 -44.04 -10.95 23.15
N ARG A 221 -43.09 -10.01 23.06
CA ARG A 221 -42.96 -8.63 23.65
C ARG A 221 -41.49 -8.52 24.14
N ASP A 222 -40.69 -7.46 24.05
CA ASP A 222 -40.91 -6.03 24.06
C ASP A 222 -39.95 -5.30 23.10
N THR A 223 -40.49 -4.35 22.35
CA THR A 223 -39.74 -3.34 21.59
C THR A 223 -39.55 -2.11 22.48
N GLY A 224 -38.38 -1.97 23.09
CA GLY A 224 -37.85 -0.69 23.55
C GLY A 224 -36.67 -0.28 22.66
N PRO A 225 -36.52 1.00 22.27
CA PRO A 225 -35.36 1.40 21.48
C PRO A 225 -34.10 1.24 22.32
N THR A 226 -33.15 0.45 21.83
CA THR A 226 -31.79 0.35 22.39
C THR A 226 -31.14 1.74 22.40
N THR A 227 -31.08 2.35 23.58
CA THR A 227 -30.42 3.64 23.80
C THR A 227 -28.92 3.53 23.50
N ILE A 228 -28.31 4.60 22.99
CA ILE A 228 -26.86 4.69 22.70
C ILE A 228 -26.01 4.23 23.90
N GLU A 229 -26.49 4.46 25.12
CA GLU A 229 -25.87 4.00 26.37
C GLU A 229 -25.75 2.47 26.48
N SER A 230 -26.71 1.71 25.96
CA SER A 230 -26.66 0.24 25.90
C SER A 230 -25.60 -0.26 24.92
N ILE A 231 -25.38 0.48 23.82
CA ILE A 231 -24.36 0.18 22.81
C ILE A 231 -22.97 0.47 23.38
N VAL A 232 -22.80 1.60 24.07
CA VAL A 232 -21.53 1.97 24.72
C VAL A 232 -21.18 1.01 25.86
N ALA A 233 -22.16 0.56 26.65
CA ALA A 233 -21.97 -0.44 27.69
C ALA A 233 -21.55 -1.81 27.13
N ALA A 234 -22.12 -2.23 26.00
CA ALA A 234 -21.73 -3.47 25.32
C ALA A 234 -20.30 -3.40 24.76
N VAL A 235 -19.90 -2.26 24.19
CA VAL A 235 -18.52 -2.03 23.70
C VAL A 235 -17.51 -2.06 24.84
N LEU A 236 -17.82 -1.43 25.98
CA LEU A 236 -16.96 -1.45 27.16
C LEU A 236 -16.86 -2.84 27.82
N ALA A 237 -17.93 -3.64 27.77
CA ALA A 237 -17.92 -5.02 28.25
C ALA A 237 -17.03 -5.92 27.38
N THR A 238 -17.04 -5.75 26.05
CA THR A 238 -16.18 -6.51 25.14
C THR A 238 -14.69 -6.20 25.26
N MET A 239 -14.31 -5.04 25.79
CA MET A 239 -12.89 -4.69 26.01
C MET A 239 -12.29 -5.30 27.28
N LYS A 240 -13.09 -5.89 28.16
CA LYS A 240 -12.63 -6.40 29.47
C LYS A 240 -12.32 -7.90 29.51
N GLU A 241 -12.52 -8.64 28.43
CA GLU A 241 -12.38 -10.09 28.45
C GLU A 241 -11.41 -10.60 27.37
N GLU A 242 -10.11 -10.52 27.68
CA GLU A 242 -9.09 -11.31 26.99
C GLU A 242 -8.54 -12.38 27.95
N THR A 243 -9.05 -13.60 27.82
CA THR A 243 -8.23 -14.80 27.99
C THR A 243 -8.51 -15.78 26.83
N PRO A 244 -7.49 -16.43 26.24
CA PRO A 244 -7.65 -17.12 24.97
C PRO A 244 -8.07 -18.59 25.15
N ASN A 245 -9.08 -19.03 24.40
CA ASN A 245 -9.51 -20.44 24.36
C ASN A 245 -9.10 -21.12 23.03
N PRO A 246 -8.55 -22.36 23.01
CA PRO A 246 -7.75 -22.90 21.91
C PRO A 246 -8.54 -23.83 20.95
N SER A 247 -9.59 -23.33 20.29
CA SER A 247 -10.50 -24.18 19.47
C SER A 247 -10.34 -24.08 17.93
N ASN A 248 -9.59 -23.12 17.37
CA ASN A 248 -9.65 -22.84 15.91
C ASN A 248 -8.67 -23.60 14.99
N ARG A 249 -7.92 -24.60 15.49
CA ARG A 249 -6.88 -25.31 14.70
C ARG A 249 -7.42 -26.09 13.48
N GLY A 250 -8.67 -26.57 13.52
CA GLY A 250 -9.23 -27.42 12.46
C GLY A 250 -9.66 -26.67 11.18
N LYS A 251 -10.12 -25.42 11.31
CA LYS A 251 -10.63 -24.63 10.18
C LYS A 251 -9.51 -24.03 9.32
N ALA A 252 -8.36 -23.71 9.92
CA ALA A 252 -7.20 -23.19 9.20
C ALA A 252 -6.58 -24.22 8.23
N ARG A 253 -6.58 -25.51 8.60
CA ARG A 253 -6.00 -26.59 7.77
C ARG A 253 -6.80 -26.84 6.50
N ARG A 254 -8.14 -26.92 6.57
CA ARG A 254 -9.01 -27.09 5.39
C ARG A 254 -8.93 -25.93 4.39
N ARG A 255 -8.69 -24.71 4.88
CA ARG A 255 -8.54 -23.52 4.03
C ARG A 255 -7.21 -23.54 3.28
N LYS A 256 -6.14 -23.97 3.95
CA LYS A 256 -4.81 -24.15 3.35
C LYS A 256 -4.81 -25.25 2.28
N ASP A 257 -5.50 -26.36 2.51
CA ASP A 257 -5.59 -27.46 1.54
C ASP A 257 -6.40 -27.08 0.29
N ARG A 258 -7.48 -26.28 0.45
CA ARG A 258 -8.22 -25.73 -0.71
C ARG A 258 -7.37 -24.75 -1.53
N GLN A 259 -6.60 -23.89 -0.86
CA GLN A 259 -5.75 -22.91 -1.53
C GLN A 259 -4.59 -23.56 -2.27
N ALA A 260 -4.01 -24.63 -1.70
CA ALA A 260 -2.98 -25.44 -2.36
C ALA A 260 -3.51 -26.15 -3.61
N LYS A 261 -4.75 -26.68 -3.56
CA LYS A 261 -5.38 -27.33 -4.72
C LYS A 261 -5.63 -26.34 -5.87
N ILE A 262 -6.17 -25.15 -5.57
CA ILE A 262 -6.42 -24.11 -6.58
C ILE A 262 -5.12 -23.65 -7.24
N MET A 263 -4.03 -23.51 -6.47
CA MET A 263 -2.72 -23.14 -7.01
C MET A 263 -2.14 -24.25 -7.90
N ALA A 264 -2.33 -25.52 -7.55
CA ALA A 264 -1.89 -26.64 -8.36
C ALA A 264 -2.66 -26.73 -9.70
N ASP A 265 -3.97 -26.52 -9.68
CA ASP A 265 -4.82 -26.52 -10.87
C ASP A 265 -4.44 -25.37 -11.82
N LEU A 266 -4.20 -24.16 -11.29
CA LEU A 266 -3.73 -22.99 -12.06
C LEU A 266 -2.34 -23.23 -12.68
N GLN A 267 -1.42 -23.87 -11.95
CA GLN A 267 -0.09 -24.19 -12.48
C GLN A 267 -0.15 -25.24 -13.60
N ALA A 268 -1.05 -26.23 -13.48
CA ALA A 268 -1.27 -27.22 -14.53
C ALA A 268 -1.86 -26.57 -15.81
N GLU A 269 -2.79 -25.64 -15.66
CA GLU A 269 -3.41 -24.92 -16.77
C GLU A 269 -2.41 -23.99 -17.49
N VAL A 270 -1.58 -23.26 -16.73
CA VAL A 270 -0.50 -22.42 -17.30
C VAL A 270 0.51 -23.28 -18.06
N LYS A 271 0.84 -24.46 -17.56
CA LYS A 271 1.76 -25.40 -18.24
C LYS A 271 1.15 -25.92 -19.54
N HIS A 272 -0.15 -26.26 -19.53
CA HIS A 272 -0.87 -26.71 -20.72
C HIS A 272 -0.96 -25.61 -21.79
N LEU A 273 -1.21 -24.36 -21.39
CA LEU A 273 -1.23 -23.21 -22.31
C LEU A 273 0.14 -22.95 -22.95
N HIS A 274 1.24 -23.02 -22.19
CA HIS A 274 2.58 -22.90 -22.75
C HIS A 274 2.92 -24.01 -23.74
N GLN A 275 2.44 -25.23 -23.50
CA GLN A 275 2.63 -26.35 -24.41
C GLN A 275 1.88 -26.13 -25.74
N GLN A 276 0.65 -25.61 -25.69
CA GLN A 276 -0.13 -25.26 -26.89
C GLN A 276 0.45 -24.10 -27.70
N VAL A 277 1.18 -23.18 -27.08
CA VAL A 277 1.87 -22.09 -27.79
C VAL A 277 3.12 -22.59 -28.50
N ASN A 278 3.83 -23.57 -27.92
CA ASN A 278 5.04 -24.15 -28.52
C ASN A 278 4.77 -25.17 -29.64
N ASP A 279 3.57 -25.75 -29.70
CA ASP A 279 3.19 -26.74 -30.73
C ASP A 279 2.56 -26.13 -31.99
N LYS A 280 2.54 -24.80 -32.15
CA LYS A 280 2.10 -24.19 -33.42
C LYS A 280 3.26 -24.15 -34.43
N PRO A 281 3.22 -24.93 -35.53
CA PRO A 281 4.25 -24.84 -36.56
C PRO A 281 4.17 -23.48 -37.24
N GLY A 282 5.31 -22.78 -37.28
CA GLY A 282 5.46 -21.50 -37.96
C GLY A 282 5.08 -21.64 -39.43
N LYS A 283 4.13 -20.81 -39.88
CA LYS A 283 3.95 -20.54 -41.31
C LYS A 283 5.10 -19.64 -41.75
N ALA A 284 6.04 -20.25 -42.47
CA ALA A 284 6.91 -19.57 -43.42
C ALA A 284 6.07 -19.04 -44.59
#